data_AF-A0A2T4T7Q6-F1
#
_entry.id   AF-A0A2T4T7Q6-F1
#
_cell.length_a   1.000
_cell.length_b   1.000
_cell.length_c   1.000
_cell.angle_alpha   90.00
_cell.angle_beta   90.00
_cell.angle_gamma   90.00
#
_symmetry.space_group_name_H-M   'P 1'
#
loop_
_entity.id
_entity.type
_entity.pdbx_description
1 polymer ?
#
loop_
_entity_poly.entity_id
_entity_poly.type
_entity_poly.pdbx_seq_one_letter_code
_entity_poly.pdbx_strand_id
1 'polypeptide(L)'
;MKINNNLILSLSVLALVILCFLSIYSPIRFDREQQRREHIVHRHMLTIRKAEQAYLHRHGVYTGNLQTLVDEGLLADSLQYIPFSNGRKFRLQATVEITKSGRQVPQMQCHATYDDYLQGMDANRIASRIEEATGKGEFPGLELNN
;
A
#
# COMPACT_ATOMS: atom_id res chain seq x y z
N MET A 1 -29.85 27.55 44.54
CA MET A 1 -30.13 26.88 43.25
C MET A 1 -29.76 25.41 43.41
N LYS A 2 -30.74 24.48 43.46
CA LYS A 2 -30.47 23.04 43.68
C LYS A 2 -30.09 22.41 42.33
N ILE A 3 -28.83 22.06 42.16
CA ILE A 3 -28.38 21.32 40.97
C ILE A 3 -28.81 19.87 41.18
N ASN A 4 -29.75 19.41 40.37
CA ASN A 4 -30.27 18.05 40.47
C ASN A 4 -29.20 17.05 39.96
N ASN A 5 -28.94 15.96 40.70
CA ASN A 5 -27.99 14.92 40.27
C ASN A 5 -28.26 14.41 38.85
N ASN A 6 -29.52 14.40 38.41
CA ASN A 6 -29.90 13.99 37.06
C ASN A 6 -29.39 14.96 35.97
N LEU A 7 -29.28 16.26 36.30
CA LEU A 7 -28.70 17.27 35.41
C LEU A 7 -27.18 17.09 35.29
N ILE A 8 -26.51 16.78 36.42
CA ILE A 8 -25.07 16.48 36.44
C ILE A 8 -24.79 15.21 35.64
N LEU A 9 -25.60 14.17 35.82
CA LEU A 9 -25.50 12.92 35.06
C LEU A 9 -25.70 13.15 33.56
N SER A 10 -26.72 13.92 33.16
CA SER A 10 -26.96 14.25 31.75
C SER A 10 -25.80 15.05 31.14
N LEU A 11 -25.24 16.02 31.87
CA LEU A 11 -24.09 16.79 31.42
C LEU A 11 -22.84 15.91 31.26
N SER A 12 -22.61 14.99 32.20
CA SER A 12 -21.50 14.03 32.13
C SER A 12 -21.62 13.08 30.95
N VAL A 13 -22.83 12.57 30.66
CA VAL A 13 -23.08 11.73 29.49
C VAL A 13 -22.85 12.51 28.19
N LEU A 14 -23.34 13.75 28.11
CA LEU A 14 -23.15 14.60 26.93
C LEU A 14 -21.67 14.94 26.71
N ALA A 15 -20.93 15.27 27.78
CA ALA A 15 -19.50 15.50 27.73
C ALA A 15 -18.73 14.25 27.28
N LEU A 16 -19.12 13.06 27.77
CA LEU A 16 -18.50 11.80 27.37
C LEU A 16 -18.73 11.52 25.88
N VAL A 17 -19.95 11.73 25.37
CA VAL A 17 -20.26 11.57 23.95
C VAL A 17 -19.43 12.52 23.08
N ILE A 18 -19.29 13.78 23.49
CA ILE A 18 -18.46 14.77 22.79
C ILE A 18 -16.98 14.37 22.78
N LEU A 19 -16.45 13.89 23.91
CA LEU A 19 -15.07 13.43 24.02
C LEU A 19 -14.81 12.16 23.19
N CYS A 20 -15.76 11.22 23.18
CA CYS A 20 -15.70 10.05 22.30
C CYS A 20 -15.71 10.45 20.82
N PHE A 21 -16.54 11.42 20.43
CA PHE A 21 -16.53 11.96 19.08
C PHE A 21 -15.19 12.62 18.74
N LEU A 22 -14.65 13.51 19.59
CA LEU A 22 -13.37 14.18 19.30
C LEU A 22 -12.18 13.20 19.22
N SER A 23 -12.18 12.16 20.06
CA SER A 23 -11.15 11.11 20.08
C SER A 23 -11.10 10.31 18.78
N ILE A 24 -12.25 10.01 18.18
CA ILE A 24 -12.32 9.24 16.93
C ILE A 24 -11.86 10.08 15.73
N TYR A 25 -12.09 11.39 15.70
CA TYR A 25 -11.93 12.19 14.46
C TYR A 25 -10.51 12.72 14.20
N SER A 26 -9.67 12.86 15.21
CA SER A 26 -8.31 13.42 15.05
C SER A 26 -7.28 12.51 14.33
N PRO A 27 -7.22 11.17 14.54
CA PRO A 27 -6.22 10.32 13.86
C PRO A 27 -6.47 10.13 12.36
N ILE A 28 -7.69 10.42 11.89
CA ILE A 28 -8.25 10.05 10.57
C ILE A 28 -7.50 10.65 9.37
N ARG A 29 -6.87 11.83 9.49
CA ARG A 29 -6.34 12.54 8.31
C ARG A 29 -5.19 11.80 7.62
N PHE A 30 -4.27 11.25 8.42
CA PHE A 30 -3.15 10.47 7.88
C PHE A 30 -3.65 9.17 7.28
N ASP A 31 -4.49 8.43 8.01
CA ASP A 31 -5.00 7.14 7.55
C ASP A 31 -5.83 7.28 6.27
N ARG A 32 -6.66 8.33 6.14
CA ARG A 32 -7.41 8.60 4.90
C ARG A 32 -6.50 8.90 3.71
N GLU A 33 -5.49 9.75 3.89
CA GLU A 33 -4.57 10.09 2.80
C GLU A 33 -3.68 8.89 2.44
N GLN A 34 -3.22 8.13 3.44
CA GLN A 34 -2.50 6.86 3.23
C GLN A 34 -3.33 5.90 2.37
N GLN A 35 -4.58 5.60 2.77
CA GLN A 35 -5.48 4.73 2.02
C GLN A 35 -5.72 5.21 0.58
N ARG A 36 -5.87 6.53 0.41
CA ARG A 36 -6.04 7.12 -0.93
C ARG A 36 -4.81 6.87 -1.81
N ARG A 37 -3.61 7.11 -1.27
CA ARG A 37 -2.36 6.88 -2.01
C ARG A 37 -2.14 5.40 -2.29
N GLU A 38 -2.38 4.54 -1.30
CA GLU A 38 -2.30 3.09 -1.44
C GLU A 38 -3.20 2.57 -2.57
N HIS A 39 -4.45 3.05 -2.65
CA HIS A 39 -5.36 2.64 -3.72
C HIS A 39 -4.85 3.02 -5.12
N ILE A 40 -4.25 4.20 -5.27
CA ILE A 40 -3.67 4.66 -6.53
C ILE A 40 -2.45 3.82 -6.89
N VAL A 41 -1.54 3.61 -5.94
CA VAL A 41 -0.34 2.80 -6.13
C VAL A 41 -0.71 1.35 -6.46
N HIS A 42 -1.65 0.75 -5.73
CA HIS A 42 -2.14 -0.60 -5.98
C HIS A 42 -2.75 -0.75 -7.38
N ARG A 43 -3.49 0.24 -7.88
CA ARG A 43 -3.99 0.24 -9.27
C ARG A 43 -2.86 0.22 -10.31
N HIS A 44 -1.77 0.95 -10.06
CA HIS A 44 -0.60 0.90 -10.93
C HIS A 44 0.05 -0.49 -10.88
N MET A 45 0.20 -1.08 -9.69
CA MET A 45 0.72 -2.45 -9.53
C MET A 45 -0.14 -3.48 -10.29
N LEU A 46 -1.47 -3.36 -10.25
CA LEU A 46 -2.36 -4.23 -11.05
C LEU A 46 -2.14 -4.08 -12.56
N THR A 47 -1.81 -2.88 -13.02
CA THR A 47 -1.51 -2.62 -14.43
C THR A 47 -0.17 -3.26 -14.82
N ILE A 48 0.85 -3.15 -13.97
CA ILE A 48 2.14 -3.84 -14.13
C ILE A 48 1.94 -5.36 -14.16
N ARG A 49 1.14 -5.92 -13.23
CA ARG A 49 0.82 -7.35 -13.22
C ARG A 49 0.16 -7.80 -14.52
N LYS A 50 -0.78 -7.02 -15.06
CA LYS A 50 -1.42 -7.32 -16.34
C LYS A 50 -0.41 -7.31 -17.49
N ALA A 51 0.53 -6.38 -17.50
CA ALA A 51 1.61 -6.33 -18.49
C ALA A 51 2.54 -7.55 -18.37
N GLU A 52 2.94 -7.91 -17.16
CA GLU A 52 3.73 -9.13 -16.87
C GLU A 52 3.00 -10.40 -17.31
N GLN A 53 1.70 -10.51 -17.06
CA GLN A 53 0.89 -11.66 -17.52
C GLN A 53 0.84 -11.74 -19.05
N ALA A 54 0.72 -10.60 -19.74
CA ALA A 54 0.79 -10.56 -21.20
C ALA A 54 2.17 -11.00 -21.72
N TYR A 55 3.26 -10.60 -21.04
CA TYR A 55 4.61 -11.06 -21.35
C TYR A 55 4.77 -12.57 -21.11
N LEU A 56 4.29 -13.06 -19.97
CA LEU A 56 4.27 -14.49 -19.64
C LEU A 56 3.57 -15.31 -20.72
N HIS A 57 2.43 -14.85 -21.23
CA HIS A 57 1.71 -15.54 -22.30
C HIS A 57 2.49 -15.62 -23.62
N ARG A 58 3.40 -14.68 -23.89
CA ARG A 58 4.23 -14.67 -25.11
C ARG A 58 5.54 -15.45 -24.94
N HIS A 59 6.18 -15.34 -23.78
CA HIS A 59 7.56 -15.84 -23.56
C HIS A 59 7.64 -17.06 -22.63
N GLY A 60 6.55 -17.40 -21.92
CA GLY A 60 6.52 -18.50 -20.96
C GLY A 60 7.19 -18.21 -19.61
N VAL A 61 7.77 -17.02 -19.43
CA VAL A 61 8.37 -16.52 -18.17
C VAL A 61 7.98 -15.07 -17.92
N TYR A 62 8.10 -14.62 -16.68
CA TYR A 62 7.99 -13.20 -16.32
C TYR A 62 9.29 -12.45 -16.61
N THR A 63 9.22 -11.14 -16.87
CA THR A 63 10.42 -10.33 -17.16
C THR A 63 11.21 -10.03 -15.90
N GLY A 64 10.50 -9.67 -14.81
CA GLY A 64 11.11 -9.08 -13.62
C GLY A 64 11.69 -7.67 -13.83
N ASN A 65 11.51 -7.05 -15.01
CA ASN A 65 12.06 -5.75 -15.34
C ASN A 65 11.03 -4.86 -16.06
N LEU A 66 10.70 -3.73 -15.42
CA LEU A 66 9.75 -2.76 -15.95
C LEU A 66 10.18 -2.17 -17.30
N GLN A 67 11.48 -1.97 -17.53
CA GLN A 67 11.96 -1.40 -18.79
C GLN A 67 11.65 -2.34 -19.95
N THR A 68 11.83 -3.65 -19.76
CA THR A 68 11.52 -4.66 -20.77
C THR A 68 10.03 -4.64 -21.12
N LEU A 69 9.14 -4.45 -20.15
CA LEU A 69 7.70 -4.30 -20.42
C LEU A 69 7.38 -3.03 -21.23
N VAL A 70 8.13 -1.95 -21.03
CA VAL A 70 7.98 -0.70 -21.80
C VAL A 70 8.49 -0.90 -23.23
N ASP A 71 9.66 -1.52 -23.39
CA ASP A 71 10.27 -1.78 -24.69
C ASP A 71 9.40 -2.72 -25.57
N GLU A 72 8.72 -3.70 -24.94
CA GLU A 72 7.74 -4.59 -25.57
C GLU A 72 6.37 -3.94 -25.85
N GLY A 73 6.18 -2.68 -25.44
CA GLY A 73 4.92 -1.95 -25.59
C GLY A 73 3.77 -2.51 -24.73
N LEU A 74 4.07 -3.29 -23.70
CA LEU A 74 3.09 -3.88 -22.78
C LEU A 74 2.73 -2.95 -21.61
N LEU A 75 3.65 -2.05 -21.26
CA LEU A 75 3.49 -1.06 -20.21
C LEU A 75 3.83 0.33 -20.73
N ALA A 76 3.05 1.35 -20.35
CA ALA A 76 3.41 2.73 -20.65
C ALA A 76 4.60 3.18 -19.78
N ASP A 77 5.54 3.95 -20.36
CA ASP A 77 6.75 4.41 -19.66
C ASP A 77 6.45 5.13 -18.33
N SER A 78 5.38 5.92 -18.26
CA SER A 78 4.99 6.62 -17.04
C SER A 78 4.52 5.69 -15.90
N LEU A 79 4.09 4.47 -16.20
CA LEU A 79 3.54 3.54 -15.21
C LEU A 79 4.61 2.77 -14.44
N GLN A 80 5.88 2.85 -14.84
CA GLN A 80 7.00 2.26 -14.10
C GLN A 80 7.28 2.98 -12.77
N TYR A 81 6.79 4.21 -12.62
CA TYR A 81 7.05 5.08 -11.48
C TYR A 81 5.98 4.93 -10.39
N ILE A 82 6.42 4.89 -9.13
CA ILE A 82 5.55 4.89 -7.96
C ILE A 82 4.93 6.30 -7.83
N PRO A 83 3.59 6.44 -7.81
CA PRO A 83 2.95 7.72 -7.54
C PRO A 83 3.46 8.36 -6.24
N PHE A 84 3.60 9.69 -6.22
CA PHE A 84 4.05 10.48 -5.06
C PHE A 84 5.51 10.30 -4.63
N SER A 85 6.31 9.53 -5.36
CA SER A 85 7.65 9.13 -4.92
C SER A 85 8.82 9.94 -5.50
N ASN A 86 8.54 11.07 -6.16
CA ASN A 86 9.53 11.89 -6.86
C ASN A 86 10.38 11.12 -7.88
N GLY A 87 9.75 10.19 -8.62
CA GLY A 87 10.39 9.47 -9.72
C GLY A 87 11.04 8.14 -9.32
N ARG A 88 10.77 7.61 -8.12
CA ARG A 88 11.17 6.23 -7.79
C ARG A 88 10.32 5.24 -8.59
N LYS A 89 10.94 4.13 -8.99
CA LYS A 89 10.29 3.06 -9.77
C LYS A 89 9.80 1.94 -8.86
N PHE A 90 8.77 1.22 -9.30
CA PHE A 90 8.37 -0.02 -8.64
C PHE A 90 9.53 -1.02 -8.68
N ARG A 91 9.67 -1.83 -7.63
CA ARG A 91 10.62 -2.94 -7.64
C ARG A 91 9.88 -4.17 -8.13
N LEU A 92 10.31 -4.72 -9.27
CA LEU A 92 9.74 -5.91 -9.86
C LEU A 92 10.76 -7.05 -9.72
N GLN A 93 10.28 -8.25 -9.39
CA GLN A 93 11.08 -9.45 -9.28
C GLN A 93 10.33 -10.60 -9.95
N ALA A 94 11.07 -11.44 -10.67
CA ALA A 94 10.55 -12.65 -11.29
C ALA A 94 11.38 -13.84 -10.84
N THR A 95 10.71 -14.91 -10.43
CA THR A 95 11.33 -16.17 -10.01
C THR A 95 10.57 -17.34 -10.63
N VAL A 96 11.21 -18.50 -10.70
CA VAL A 96 10.53 -19.73 -11.11
C VAL A 96 10.63 -20.70 -9.95
N GLU A 97 9.48 -21.03 -9.36
CA GLU A 97 9.41 -22.00 -8.28
C GLU A 97 9.12 -23.39 -8.85
N ILE A 98 9.86 -24.39 -8.36
CA ILE A 98 9.62 -25.79 -8.70
C ILE A 98 8.76 -26.39 -7.60
N THR A 99 7.54 -26.80 -7.95
CA THR A 99 6.65 -27.46 -7.00
C THR A 99 7.17 -28.85 -6.63
N LYS A 100 6.66 -29.43 -5.54
CA LYS A 100 6.96 -30.82 -5.13
C LYS A 100 6.69 -31.87 -6.23
N SER A 101 5.82 -31.55 -7.19
CA SER A 101 5.50 -32.38 -8.35
C SER A 101 6.44 -32.19 -9.55
N GLY A 102 7.48 -31.35 -9.43
CA GLY A 102 8.40 -31.01 -10.51
C GLY A 102 7.85 -29.99 -11.51
N ARG A 103 6.67 -29.41 -11.26
CA ARG A 103 6.09 -28.39 -12.14
C ARG A 103 6.80 -27.05 -11.91
N GLN A 104 7.29 -26.44 -12.98
CA GLN A 104 7.80 -25.08 -12.95
C GLN A 104 6.64 -24.09 -12.95
N VAL A 105 6.60 -23.22 -11.94
CA VAL A 105 5.58 -22.18 -11.80
C VAL A 105 6.30 -20.83 -11.78
N PRO A 106 6.21 -20.04 -12.85
CA PRO A 106 6.67 -18.67 -12.86
C PRO A 106 5.93 -17.85 -11.80
N GLN A 107 6.67 -17.09 -11.01
CA GLN A 107 6.18 -16.17 -9.99
C GLN A 107 6.71 -14.77 -10.29
N MET A 108 5.89 -13.77 -10.00
CA MET A 108 6.31 -12.37 -10.04
C MET A 108 5.86 -11.67 -8.77
N GLN A 109 6.66 -10.71 -8.35
CA GLN A 109 6.42 -9.87 -7.18
C GLN A 109 6.70 -8.42 -7.56
N CYS A 110 5.78 -7.53 -7.21
CA CYS A 110 5.92 -6.10 -7.39
C CYS A 110 5.85 -5.43 -6.02
N HIS A 111 6.80 -4.55 -5.70
CA HIS A 111 6.90 -3.89 -4.40
C HIS A 111 6.94 -2.36 -4.53
N ALA A 112 6.32 -1.68 -3.56
CA ALA A 112 6.44 -0.24 -3.33
C ALA A 112 6.44 0.03 -1.82
N THR A 113 7.46 0.72 -1.28
CA THR A 113 7.60 0.90 0.17
C THR A 113 6.75 2.06 0.70
N TYR A 114 6.40 2.04 1.99
CA TYR A 114 5.74 3.18 2.64
C TYR A 114 6.53 4.49 2.44
N ASP A 115 7.85 4.44 2.54
CA ASP A 115 8.73 5.60 2.33
C ASP A 115 8.61 6.17 0.91
N ASP A 116 8.36 5.31 -0.08
CA ASP A 116 8.19 5.69 -1.48
C ASP A 116 6.91 6.49 -1.71
N TYR A 117 5.75 5.90 -1.44
CA TYR A 117 4.48 6.50 -1.85
C TYR A 117 3.84 7.40 -0.77
N LEU A 118 4.27 7.31 0.48
CA LEU A 118 3.84 8.25 1.53
C LEU A 118 4.76 9.47 1.67
N GLN A 119 5.72 9.62 0.76
CA GLN A 119 6.64 10.76 0.77
C GLN A 119 5.89 12.11 0.88
N GLY A 120 6.39 12.98 1.75
CA GLY A 120 5.78 14.27 2.05
C GLY A 120 4.61 14.23 3.04
N MET A 121 4.24 13.07 3.55
CA MET A 121 3.35 12.93 4.72
C MET A 121 4.16 12.99 6.03
N ASP A 122 3.48 12.82 7.17
CA ASP A 122 4.10 12.85 8.50
C ASP A 122 5.14 11.73 8.66
N ALA A 123 6.43 12.11 8.69
CA ALA A 123 7.56 11.20 8.74
C ALA A 123 7.55 10.30 10.00
N ASN A 124 7.06 10.81 11.14
CA ASN A 124 6.99 10.00 12.36
C ASN A 124 5.96 8.89 12.20
N ARG A 125 4.81 9.20 11.59
CA ARG A 125 3.76 8.20 11.35
C ARG A 125 4.21 7.18 10.30
N ILE A 126 4.94 7.61 9.26
CA ILE A 126 5.55 6.69 8.27
C ILE A 126 6.53 5.73 8.98
N ALA A 127 7.44 6.26 9.80
CA ALA A 127 8.39 5.44 10.54
C ALA A 127 7.68 4.42 11.45
N SER A 128 6.66 4.83 12.19
CA SER A 128 5.85 3.91 13.01
C SER A 128 5.20 2.80 12.19
N ARG A 129 4.71 3.08 10.97
CA ARG A 129 4.15 2.04 10.08
C ARG A 129 5.21 1.07 9.57
N ILE A 130 6.40 1.58 9.23
CA ILE A 130 7.54 0.74 8.80
C ILE A 130 7.99 -0.18 9.94
N GLU A 131 8.12 0.37 11.15
CA GLU A 131 8.47 -0.41 12.35
C GLU A 131 7.40 -1.45 12.68
N GLU A 132 6.12 -1.09 12.60
CA GLU A 132 5.00 -2.02 12.84
C GLU A 132 5.02 -3.20 11.86
N ALA A 133 5.16 -2.94 10.55
CA ALA A 133 5.24 -3.99 9.54
C ALA A 133 6.48 -4.87 9.73
N THR A 134 7.64 -4.24 9.92
CA THR A 134 8.91 -4.95 10.10
C THR A 134 8.90 -5.79 11.38
N GLY A 135 8.32 -5.28 12.45
CA GLY A 135 8.15 -5.99 13.73
C GLY A 135 7.23 -7.22 13.62
N LYS A 136 6.31 -7.23 12.65
CA LYS A 136 5.48 -8.40 12.30
C LYS A 136 6.15 -9.34 11.29
N GLY A 137 7.33 -8.98 10.76
CA GLY A 137 7.98 -9.71 9.66
C GLY A 137 7.28 -9.51 8.31
N GLU A 138 6.45 -8.48 8.17
CA GLU A 138 5.75 -8.12 6.94
C GLU A 138 6.57 -7.11 6.12
N PHE A 139 6.32 -7.06 4.81
CA PHE A 139 6.92 -6.06 3.95
C PHE A 139 6.43 -4.64 4.32
N PRO A 140 7.32 -3.65 4.54
CA PRO A 140 6.93 -2.29 4.93
C PRO A 140 6.43 -1.47 3.73
N GLY A 141 5.31 -1.89 3.15
CA GLY A 141 4.65 -1.21 2.04
C GLY A 141 3.61 -2.08 1.35
N LEU A 142 3.41 -1.83 0.06
CA LEU A 142 2.54 -2.64 -0.79
C LEU A 142 3.37 -3.69 -1.54
N GLU A 143 2.88 -4.92 -1.50
CA GLU A 143 3.38 -6.05 -2.27
C GLU A 143 2.23 -6.65 -3.09
N LEU A 144 2.50 -6.94 -4.36
CA LEU A 144 1.57 -7.61 -5.26
C LEU A 144 2.25 -8.81 -5.90
N ASN A 145 1.64 -9.98 -5.74
CA ASN A 145 2.08 -11.23 -6.33
C ASN A 145 1.10 -11.68 -7.41
N ASN A 146 1.50 -12.63 -8.26
CA ASN A 146 0.64 -13.20 -9.30
C ASN A 146 -0.23 -14.38 -8.83
#